data_AF-A0AAW4PPL8-F1
#
_entry.id   AF-A0AAW4PPL8-F1
#
_cell.length_a   1.000
_cell.length_b   1.000
_cell.length_c   1.000
_cell.angle_alpha   90.00
_cell.angle_beta   90.00
_cell.angle_gamma   90.00
#
_symmetry.space_group_name_H-M   'P 1'
#
loop_
_entity.id
_entity.type
_entity.pdbx_description
1 polymer ?
#
loop_
_entity_poly.entity_id
_entity_poly.type
_entity_poly.pdbx_seq_one_letter_code
_entity_poly.pdbx_strand_id
1 'polypeptide(L)'
;MGPSSKPSASTVLVLAVTVLVTAVVVTGPLAVGTSLASRFAPAEFAATEASTPGERPGTTQTTTPTPTPTVTTTEPTRTPTTTTATDDRRYRYTLREGANATTVHVSDSGRPGPTVVVVGGQHGNEPAGAVAARDVATWEVERGTLVVVPEANPRALDNGTREVDGRDLNAQFPVGDRPTSRQARAIWSVLVRHDADVVVDLHSSDGIYGVDGGVGQAVFPTVTGDAVPHAETAIARVNDEYRLDGPRSFRRGNAMGRSGRSLTRKVAGDLNETAYIVETTKRNTTRRTRVEWTTSVTWEVLRLHGVVSGERPAPE
;
A
#
# COMPACT_ATOMS: atom_id res chain seq x y z
N MET A 1 -34.52 -52.95 49.44
CA MET A 1 -34.22 -53.45 48.08
C MET A 1 -34.97 -52.55 47.11
N GLY A 2 -34.29 -51.91 46.14
CA GLY A 2 -34.95 -51.05 45.15
C GLY A 2 -35.99 -51.83 44.34
N PRO A 3 -36.90 -51.13 43.64
CA PRO A 3 -36.59 -50.95 42.22
C PRO A 3 -37.12 -49.66 41.55
N SER A 4 -36.36 -49.25 40.52
CA SER A 4 -36.84 -48.94 39.16
C SER A 4 -37.95 -47.90 38.98
N SER A 5 -37.57 -46.71 38.49
CA SER A 5 -38.43 -45.86 37.66
C SER A 5 -37.86 -45.79 36.24
N LYS A 6 -38.72 -46.16 35.27
CA LYS A 6 -38.51 -46.15 33.82
C LYS A 6 -38.51 -44.71 33.24
N PRO A 7 -37.93 -44.48 32.04
CA PRO A 7 -38.17 -43.26 31.28
C PRO A 7 -39.43 -43.37 30.41
N SER A 8 -40.16 -42.25 30.27
CA SER A 8 -41.34 -42.12 29.39
C SER A 8 -41.01 -41.29 28.15
N ALA A 9 -41.68 -41.69 27.08
CA ALA A 9 -41.53 -41.34 25.69
C ALA A 9 -41.92 -39.90 25.31
N SER A 10 -41.28 -39.44 24.22
CA SER A 10 -41.85 -38.75 23.06
C SER A 10 -42.59 -37.44 23.25
N THR A 11 -42.04 -36.36 22.65
CA THR A 11 -42.84 -35.42 21.85
C THR A 11 -41.94 -34.86 20.74
N VAL A 12 -42.22 -35.29 19.51
CA VAL A 12 -41.74 -34.67 18.27
C VAL A 12 -42.60 -33.42 18.06
N LEU A 13 -41.99 -32.23 18.14
CA LEU A 13 -42.65 -30.98 17.75
C LEU A 13 -42.15 -30.58 16.37
N VAL A 14 -43.01 -30.79 15.37
CA VAL A 14 -42.86 -30.24 14.02
C VAL A 14 -43.22 -28.76 14.11
N LEU A 15 -42.24 -27.86 13.96
CA LEU A 15 -42.48 -26.44 13.79
C LEU A 15 -42.35 -26.09 12.31
N ALA A 16 -43.51 -25.90 11.67
CA ALA A 16 -43.61 -25.23 10.39
C ALA A 16 -43.27 -23.74 10.57
N VAL A 17 -42.24 -23.27 9.87
CA VAL A 17 -41.95 -21.83 9.73
C VAL A 17 -42.14 -21.48 8.27
N THR A 18 -43.20 -20.73 7.98
CA THR A 18 -43.46 -20.16 6.66
C THR A 18 -43.26 -18.64 6.73
N VAL A 19 -42.17 -18.21 6.08
CA VAL A 19 -41.96 -17.01 5.25
C VAL A 19 -42.39 -15.64 5.77
N LEU A 20 -41.40 -14.74 5.90
CA LEU A 20 -41.51 -13.39 5.33
C LEU A 20 -40.16 -12.99 4.72
N VAL A 21 -40.03 -13.10 3.40
CA VAL A 21 -38.95 -12.45 2.65
C VAL A 21 -39.39 -11.02 2.41
N THR A 22 -38.84 -10.08 3.17
CA THR A 22 -38.96 -8.66 2.85
C THR A 22 -37.82 -8.29 1.91
N ALA A 23 -38.13 -8.16 0.62
CA ALA A 23 -37.23 -7.54 -0.35
C ALA A 23 -37.11 -6.05 0.00
N VAL A 24 -35.97 -5.64 0.57
CA VAL A 24 -35.60 -4.23 0.63
C VAL A 24 -35.03 -3.87 -0.72
N VAL A 25 -35.86 -3.25 -1.56
CA VAL A 25 -35.41 -2.53 -2.75
C VAL A 25 -34.74 -1.24 -2.27
N VAL A 26 -33.42 -1.23 -2.22
CA VAL A 26 -32.65 0.02 -2.10
C VAL A 26 -32.38 0.51 -3.52
N THR A 27 -33.27 1.37 -4.04
CA THR A 27 -32.97 2.22 -5.20
C THR A 27 -32.17 3.42 -4.72
N GLY A 28 -30.84 3.35 -4.88
CA GLY A 28 -29.92 4.48 -4.71
C GLY A 28 -28.87 4.42 -5.83
N PRO A 29 -28.54 5.54 -6.49
CA PRO A 29 -27.62 5.54 -7.62
C PRO A 29 -26.21 5.15 -7.17
N LEU A 30 -25.61 4.21 -7.90
CA LEU A 30 -24.18 3.90 -7.87
C LEU A 30 -23.42 5.18 -8.23
N ALA A 31 -22.77 5.80 -7.25
CA ALA A 31 -21.76 6.80 -7.50
C ALA A 31 -20.55 6.10 -8.13
N VAL A 32 -20.52 6.08 -9.46
CA VAL A 32 -19.33 5.79 -10.25
C VAL A 32 -18.31 6.86 -9.86
N GLY A 33 -17.29 6.46 -9.11
CA GLY A 33 -16.14 7.30 -8.81
C GLY A 33 -15.54 7.76 -10.12
N THR A 34 -15.80 9.01 -10.47
CA THR A 34 -15.22 9.64 -11.65
C THR A 34 -13.76 9.87 -11.30
N SER A 35 -12.87 9.11 -11.93
CA SER A 35 -11.44 9.37 -11.91
C SER A 35 -11.22 10.81 -12.39
N LEU A 36 -10.88 11.69 -11.45
CA LEU A 36 -10.41 13.04 -11.76
C LEU A 36 -8.96 12.91 -12.22
N ALA A 37 -8.80 12.66 -13.52
CA ALA A 37 -7.56 12.95 -14.23
C ALA A 37 -7.26 14.45 -14.11
N SER A 38 -6.49 14.83 -13.10
CA SER A 38 -5.62 16.01 -13.09
C SER A 38 -4.97 16.13 -11.70
N ARG A 39 -3.93 15.33 -11.45
CA ARG A 39 -2.98 15.63 -10.38
C ARG A 39 -1.60 15.81 -11.00
N PHE A 40 -1.21 17.09 -11.05
CA PHE A 40 0.10 17.63 -11.40
C PHE A 40 0.53 17.55 -12.87
N ALA A 41 0.44 18.69 -13.55
CA ALA A 41 1.32 18.99 -14.67
C ALA A 41 2.77 19.09 -14.17
N PRO A 42 3.77 18.56 -14.89
CA PRO A 42 5.16 18.76 -14.54
C PRO A 42 5.54 20.23 -14.80
N ALA A 43 6.18 20.87 -13.81
CA ALA A 43 6.79 22.18 -13.99
C ALA A 43 7.97 22.05 -14.97
N GLU A 44 7.85 22.66 -16.15
CA GLU A 44 8.97 22.89 -17.07
C GLU A 44 9.92 23.90 -16.45
N PHE A 45 11.20 23.53 -16.36
CA PHE A 45 12.29 24.45 -16.06
C PHE A 45 12.67 25.19 -17.35
N ALA A 46 12.30 26.47 -17.44
CA ALA A 46 12.86 27.39 -18.43
C ALA A 46 13.76 28.41 -17.73
N ALA A 47 14.98 28.54 -18.23
CA ALA A 47 15.99 29.49 -17.80
C ALA A 47 15.51 30.93 -18.01
N THR A 48 15.84 31.79 -17.06
CA THR A 48 15.50 33.21 -17.02
C THR A 48 16.57 34.00 -17.79
N GLU A 49 16.17 34.72 -18.84
CA GLU A 49 16.88 35.93 -19.27
C GLU A 49 15.88 37.06 -19.50
N ALA A 50 16.29 38.26 -19.06
CA ALA A 50 15.49 39.46 -18.94
C ALA A 50 15.46 40.28 -20.25
N SER A 51 14.36 40.99 -20.51
CA SER A 51 14.36 42.35 -21.12
C SER A 51 12.97 43.03 -21.05
N THR A 52 13.04 44.35 -20.96
CA THR A 52 12.13 45.44 -20.52
C THR A 52 10.91 45.74 -21.44
N PRO A 53 9.85 46.47 -20.98
CA PRO A 53 8.54 46.54 -21.63
C PRO A 53 8.32 47.75 -22.54
N GLY A 54 7.35 47.63 -23.46
CA GLY A 54 6.82 48.69 -24.32
C GLY A 54 5.30 48.56 -24.52
N GLU A 55 4.62 49.70 -24.59
CA GLU A 55 3.23 49.93 -24.23
C GLU A 55 2.31 50.19 -25.47
N ARG A 56 1.15 49.51 -25.54
CA ARG A 56 -0.20 49.86 -26.10
C ARG A 56 -0.37 50.42 -27.56
N PRO A 57 -1.61 50.63 -28.08
CA PRO A 57 -2.83 49.78 -28.07
C PRO A 57 -3.57 49.71 -29.44
N GLY A 58 -4.48 48.73 -29.58
CA GLY A 58 -5.80 48.88 -30.21
C GLY A 58 -5.92 48.88 -31.75
N THR A 59 -6.64 47.91 -32.30
CA THR A 59 -7.78 48.18 -33.21
C THR A 59 -8.62 46.92 -33.42
N THR A 60 -9.92 47.05 -33.18
CA THR A 60 -10.96 46.10 -33.55
C THR A 60 -11.17 46.15 -35.06
N GLN A 61 -11.09 45.03 -35.76
CA GLN A 61 -11.64 44.91 -37.11
C GLN A 61 -12.48 43.63 -37.22
N THR A 62 -13.77 43.87 -37.43
CA THR A 62 -14.80 42.92 -37.85
C THR A 62 -14.58 42.60 -39.32
N THR A 63 -14.42 41.31 -39.66
CA THR A 63 -14.54 40.84 -41.05
C THR A 63 -15.40 39.57 -41.10
N THR A 64 -16.46 39.68 -41.90
CA THR A 64 -17.45 38.68 -42.34
C THR A 64 -16.81 37.37 -42.84
N PRO A 65 -17.43 36.19 -42.63
CA PRO A 65 -16.86 34.91 -43.04
C PRO A 65 -17.02 34.63 -44.54
N THR A 66 -15.92 34.25 -45.17
CA THR A 66 -15.87 33.64 -46.52
C THR A 66 -16.03 32.12 -46.40
N PRO A 67 -16.85 31.45 -47.23
CA PRO A 67 -17.03 30.00 -47.18
C PRO A 67 -15.78 29.29 -47.72
N THR A 68 -15.27 28.31 -46.96
CA THR A 68 -14.15 27.43 -47.37
C THR A 68 -14.70 26.03 -47.65
N PRO A 69 -14.26 25.36 -48.73
CA PRO A 69 -14.91 24.18 -49.31
C PRO A 69 -14.77 22.90 -48.48
N THR A 70 -15.76 22.02 -48.62
CA THR A 70 -15.79 20.65 -48.12
C THR A 70 -14.59 19.84 -48.65
N VAL A 71 -13.68 19.46 -47.76
CA VAL A 71 -12.62 18.48 -48.03
C VAL A 71 -13.13 17.11 -47.62
N THR A 72 -13.48 16.28 -48.61
CA THR A 72 -13.68 14.84 -48.41
C THR A 72 -12.33 14.19 -48.16
N THR A 73 -12.05 13.83 -46.89
CA THR A 73 -10.86 13.04 -46.55
C THR A 73 -11.27 11.58 -46.46
N THR A 74 -10.83 10.77 -47.43
CA THR A 74 -10.94 9.32 -47.39
C THR A 74 -9.96 8.79 -46.34
N GLU A 75 -10.48 8.18 -45.29
CA GLU A 75 -9.67 7.53 -44.24
C GLU A 75 -9.07 6.22 -44.78
N PRO A 76 -7.73 6.01 -44.74
CA PRO A 76 -7.17 4.73 -45.09
C PRO A 76 -7.36 3.75 -43.92
N THR A 77 -8.10 2.67 -44.17
CA THR A 77 -8.22 1.49 -43.31
C THR A 77 -6.83 1.01 -42.88
N ARG A 78 -6.45 1.28 -41.62
CA ARG A 78 -5.29 0.62 -41.01
C ARG A 78 -5.73 -0.73 -40.47
N THR A 79 -5.24 -1.79 -41.11
CA THR A 79 -5.25 -3.15 -40.57
C THR A 79 -4.66 -3.13 -39.15
N PRO A 80 -5.28 -3.76 -38.14
CA PRO A 80 -4.69 -3.85 -36.83
C PRO A 80 -3.45 -4.74 -36.94
N THR A 81 -2.28 -4.13 -36.88
CA THR A 81 -1.04 -4.86 -36.62
C THR A 81 -1.14 -5.35 -35.20
N THR A 82 -1.38 -6.65 -35.01
CA THR A 82 -1.18 -7.35 -33.75
C THR A 82 0.32 -7.28 -33.44
N THR A 83 0.75 -6.19 -32.83
CA THR A 83 2.02 -6.12 -32.13
C THR A 83 1.82 -6.91 -30.85
N THR A 84 2.31 -8.14 -30.83
CA THR A 84 2.56 -8.88 -29.60
C THR A 84 3.63 -8.12 -28.83
N ALA A 85 3.21 -7.11 -28.07
CA ALA A 85 4.04 -6.56 -27.00
C ALA A 85 4.23 -7.72 -26.02
N THR A 86 5.49 -8.12 -25.81
CA THR A 86 5.84 -8.93 -24.65
C THR A 86 5.57 -8.06 -23.43
N ASP A 87 4.36 -8.26 -22.92
CA ASP A 87 3.73 -7.66 -21.76
C ASP A 87 4.43 -8.19 -20.51
N ASP A 88 5.66 -7.72 -20.26
CA ASP A 88 6.34 -8.03 -19.02
C ASP A 88 5.72 -7.21 -17.90
N ARG A 89 4.54 -7.66 -17.44
CA ARG A 89 3.81 -7.09 -16.30
C ARG A 89 4.56 -7.24 -14.98
N ARG A 90 5.74 -7.87 -15.02
CA ARG A 90 6.66 -7.98 -13.90
C ARG A 90 8.01 -7.38 -14.26
N TYR A 91 8.25 -6.15 -13.84
CA TYR A 91 9.48 -5.44 -14.16
C TYR A 91 10.15 -4.87 -12.92
N ARG A 92 11.40 -4.44 -13.10
CA ARG A 92 12.19 -3.80 -12.04
C ARG A 92 12.91 -2.58 -12.57
N TYR A 93 13.10 -1.58 -11.71
CA TYR A 93 13.87 -0.39 -12.05
C TYR A 93 14.66 0.11 -10.84
N THR A 94 15.81 0.72 -11.09
CA THR A 94 16.59 1.36 -10.02
C THR A 94 15.88 2.63 -9.56
N LEU A 95 15.59 2.73 -8.26
CA LEU A 95 14.95 3.89 -7.64
C LEU A 95 15.78 5.17 -7.85
N ARG A 96 17.10 5.04 -7.69
CA ARG A 96 18.06 6.13 -7.83
C ARG A 96 19.47 5.57 -7.99
N GLU A 97 20.29 6.20 -8.82
CA GLU A 97 21.72 5.84 -8.94
C GLU A 97 22.59 6.28 -7.74
N GLY A 98 23.74 5.61 -7.59
CA GLY A 98 24.78 5.93 -6.60
C GLY A 98 24.66 5.15 -5.28
N ALA A 99 25.29 5.66 -4.21
CA ALA A 99 25.46 4.92 -2.95
C ALA A 99 24.16 4.50 -2.21
N ASN A 100 22.98 4.97 -2.64
CA ASN A 100 21.69 4.57 -2.09
C ASN A 100 20.81 3.89 -3.15
N ALA A 101 21.43 3.28 -4.15
CA ALA A 101 20.71 2.57 -5.20
C ALA A 101 19.95 1.39 -4.62
N THR A 102 18.65 1.36 -4.91
CA THR A 102 17.75 0.29 -4.50
C THR A 102 16.83 -0.04 -5.65
N THR A 103 16.49 -1.31 -5.80
CA THR A 103 15.64 -1.80 -6.89
C THR A 103 14.19 -1.70 -6.46
N VAL A 104 13.34 -1.13 -7.29
CA VAL A 104 11.89 -1.24 -7.16
C VAL A 104 11.42 -2.42 -8.01
N HIS A 105 10.64 -3.30 -7.42
CA HIS A 105 10.00 -4.43 -8.09
C HIS A 105 8.53 -4.10 -8.32
N VAL A 106 8.00 -4.41 -9.50
CA VAL A 106 6.60 -4.21 -9.84
C VAL A 106 6.05 -5.52 -10.39
N SER A 107 4.88 -5.92 -9.89
CA SER A 107 4.10 -7.08 -10.35
C SER A 107 2.67 -6.60 -10.57
N ASP A 108 2.24 -6.52 -11.83
CA ASP A 108 0.90 -6.10 -12.23
C ASP A 108 0.09 -7.31 -12.71
N SER A 109 -1.08 -7.53 -12.13
CA SER A 109 -1.98 -8.61 -12.56
C SER A 109 -2.61 -8.31 -13.93
N GLY A 110 -2.67 -7.04 -14.32
CA GLY A 110 -3.49 -6.48 -15.40
C GLY A 110 -4.99 -6.75 -15.22
N ARG A 111 -5.42 -7.09 -14.00
CA ARG A 111 -6.81 -7.18 -13.57
C ARG A 111 -7.09 -6.00 -12.64
N PRO A 112 -8.25 -5.32 -12.76
CA PRO A 112 -8.59 -4.22 -11.87
C PRO A 112 -8.53 -4.64 -10.39
N GLY A 113 -7.88 -3.81 -9.59
CA GLY A 113 -7.64 -3.94 -8.15
C GLY A 113 -6.72 -2.81 -7.66
N PRO A 114 -6.45 -2.73 -6.34
CA PRO A 114 -5.66 -1.63 -5.79
C PRO A 114 -4.15 -1.81 -6.03
N THR A 115 -3.42 -0.71 -6.00
CA THR A 115 -1.96 -0.70 -5.92
C THR A 115 -1.51 -0.76 -4.46
N VAL A 116 -0.75 -1.80 -4.11
CA VAL A 116 -0.09 -1.92 -2.81
C VAL A 116 1.40 -1.65 -2.95
N VAL A 117 1.92 -0.73 -2.14
CA VAL A 117 3.36 -0.48 -2.02
C VAL A 117 3.90 -1.05 -0.72
N VAL A 118 4.88 -1.94 -0.79
CA VAL A 118 5.58 -2.50 0.37
C VAL A 118 6.98 -1.91 0.46
N VAL A 119 7.34 -1.38 1.63
CA VAL A 119 8.64 -0.74 1.89
C VAL A 119 9.33 -1.46 3.04
N GLY A 120 10.53 -1.97 2.77
CA GLY A 120 11.40 -2.59 3.77
C GLY A 120 12.72 -1.83 3.92
N GLY A 121 13.38 -2.01 5.07
CA GLY A 121 14.75 -1.56 5.25
C GLY A 121 14.94 -0.04 5.34
N GLN A 122 13.97 0.68 5.93
CA GLN A 122 14.17 2.09 6.27
C GLN A 122 15.23 2.28 7.35
N HIS A 123 15.27 1.36 8.33
CA HIS A 123 16.31 1.28 9.36
C HIS A 123 17.20 0.05 9.13
N GLY A 124 18.51 0.26 9.16
CA GLY A 124 19.48 -0.79 8.87
C GLY A 124 19.70 -1.81 9.98
N ASN A 125 19.44 -1.42 11.23
CA ASN A 125 19.45 -2.33 12.38
C ASN A 125 18.17 -3.19 12.49
N GLU A 126 17.31 -3.17 11.46
CA GLU A 126 16.05 -3.89 11.35
C GLU A 126 15.99 -4.76 10.06
N PRO A 127 17.00 -5.61 9.79
CA PRO A 127 17.16 -6.28 8.50
C PRO A 127 16.05 -7.29 8.17
N ALA A 128 15.21 -7.68 9.16
CA ALA A 128 14.10 -8.60 8.92
C ALA A 128 13.06 -8.01 7.97
N GLY A 129 12.77 -6.69 8.07
CA GLY A 129 11.83 -6.02 7.16
C GLY A 129 12.35 -5.99 5.71
N ALA A 130 13.65 -5.77 5.52
CA ALA A 130 14.26 -5.81 4.19
C ALA A 130 14.21 -7.22 3.57
N VAL A 131 14.53 -8.25 4.36
CA VAL A 131 14.45 -9.65 3.89
C VAL A 131 13.01 -10.05 3.58
N ALA A 132 12.05 -9.70 4.44
CA ALA A 132 10.63 -9.95 4.19
C ALA A 132 10.15 -9.23 2.92
N ALA A 133 10.55 -7.97 2.69
CA ALA A 133 10.18 -7.27 1.47
C ALA A 133 10.79 -7.91 0.21
N ARG A 134 12.01 -8.46 0.27
CA ARG A 134 12.57 -9.23 -0.87
C ARG A 134 11.72 -10.46 -1.20
N ASP A 135 11.25 -11.17 -0.18
CA ASP A 135 10.31 -12.29 -0.34
C ASP A 135 8.95 -11.81 -0.89
N VAL A 136 8.39 -10.72 -0.38
CA VAL A 136 7.13 -10.15 -0.91
C VAL A 136 7.26 -9.75 -2.39
N ALA A 137 8.44 -9.30 -2.84
CA ALA A 137 8.68 -8.98 -4.25
C ALA A 137 8.60 -10.21 -5.17
N THR A 138 8.62 -11.43 -4.62
CA THR A 138 8.47 -12.68 -5.37
C THR A 138 7.01 -13.03 -5.65
N TRP A 139 6.06 -12.45 -4.90
CA TRP A 139 4.65 -12.84 -4.91
C TRP A 139 3.93 -12.55 -6.23
N GLU A 140 3.04 -13.48 -6.58
CA GLU A 140 2.08 -13.29 -7.64
C GLU A 140 0.88 -12.49 -7.12
N VAL A 141 0.41 -11.54 -7.94
CA VAL A 141 -0.78 -10.74 -7.64
C VAL A 141 -1.97 -11.26 -8.41
N GLU A 142 -3.10 -11.42 -7.73
CA GLU A 142 -4.34 -11.82 -8.38
C GLU A 142 -5.06 -10.63 -9.03
N ARG A 143 -5.03 -9.46 -8.37
CA ARG A 143 -5.68 -8.22 -8.82
C ARG A 143 -4.87 -7.00 -8.42
N GLY A 144 -4.95 -5.94 -9.22
CA GLY A 144 -4.20 -4.71 -9.01
C GLY A 144 -2.70 -4.90 -9.23
N THR A 145 -1.91 -4.13 -8.49
CA THR A 145 -0.46 -4.04 -8.67
C THR A 145 0.26 -4.10 -7.32
N LEU A 146 1.33 -4.90 -7.23
CA LEU A 146 2.25 -4.92 -6.09
C LEU A 146 3.55 -4.24 -6.48
N VAL A 147 3.91 -3.20 -5.74
CA VAL A 147 5.17 -2.45 -5.89
C VAL A 147 5.98 -2.61 -4.62
N VAL A 148 7.25 -3.03 -4.75
CA VAL A 148 8.08 -3.34 -3.58
C VAL A 148 9.40 -2.59 -3.63
N VAL A 149 9.73 -1.89 -2.54
CA VAL A 149 11.01 -1.25 -2.27
C VAL A 149 11.67 -1.99 -1.10
N PRO A 150 12.44 -3.07 -1.36
CA PRO A 150 12.91 -3.95 -0.30
C PRO A 150 14.02 -3.34 0.57
N GLU A 151 14.81 -2.42 0.00
CA GLU A 151 15.96 -1.82 0.67
C GLU A 151 15.87 -0.30 0.58
N ALA A 152 14.98 0.30 1.34
CA ALA A 152 14.75 1.74 1.31
C ALA A 152 15.99 2.57 1.68
N ASN A 153 16.85 2.03 2.55
CA ASN A 153 18.09 2.66 3.00
C ASN A 153 19.29 1.68 2.96
N PRO A 154 19.86 1.40 1.76
CA PRO A 154 20.95 0.43 1.59
C PRO A 154 22.17 0.74 2.47
N ARG A 155 22.58 2.01 2.56
CA ARG A 155 23.69 2.43 3.45
C ARG A 155 23.44 2.12 4.92
N ALA A 156 22.22 2.31 5.42
CA ALA A 156 21.91 1.97 6.80
C ALA A 156 22.00 0.46 7.01
N LEU A 157 21.45 -0.32 6.06
CA LEU A 157 21.47 -1.79 6.08
C LEU A 157 22.90 -2.34 6.09
N ASP A 158 23.76 -1.83 5.20
CA ASP A 158 25.18 -2.20 5.13
C ASP A 158 25.90 -1.89 6.45
N ASN A 159 25.58 -0.76 7.06
CA ASN A 159 26.15 -0.33 8.34
C ASN A 159 25.53 -1.06 9.55
N GLY A 160 24.41 -1.76 9.40
CA GLY A 160 23.64 -2.32 10.51
C GLY A 160 23.15 -1.27 11.53
N THR A 161 22.94 -0.02 11.09
CA THR A 161 22.58 1.12 11.95
C THR A 161 21.18 1.61 11.66
N ARG A 162 20.50 2.22 12.63
CA ARG A 162 19.15 2.77 12.42
C ARG A 162 19.13 3.86 11.34
N GLU A 163 20.15 4.71 11.35
CA GLU A 163 20.24 5.92 10.55
C GLU A 163 21.65 6.09 9.97
N VAL A 164 21.74 6.95 8.95
CA VAL A 164 23.01 7.32 8.31
C VAL A 164 23.25 8.80 8.59
N ASP A 165 24.46 9.14 9.02
CA ASP A 165 24.88 10.52 9.28
C ASP A 165 23.95 11.27 10.27
N GLY A 166 23.41 10.56 11.27
CA GLY A 166 22.51 11.12 12.30
C GLY A 166 21.09 11.41 11.81
N ARG A 167 20.65 10.79 10.71
CA ARG A 167 19.38 11.10 10.04
C ARG A 167 18.53 9.86 9.80
N ASP A 168 17.57 9.62 10.70
CA ASP A 168 16.50 8.63 10.52
C ASP A 168 15.72 8.90 9.22
N LEU A 169 15.64 7.92 8.31
CA LEU A 169 14.92 8.05 7.03
C LEU A 169 13.40 8.18 7.25
N ASN A 170 12.84 7.44 8.21
CA ASN A 170 11.41 7.48 8.52
C ASN A 170 11.01 8.73 9.35
N ALA A 171 11.92 9.69 9.53
CA ALA A 171 11.62 11.03 10.03
C ALA A 171 11.64 12.10 8.93
N GLN A 172 11.77 11.71 7.65
CA GLN A 172 12.03 12.63 6.53
C GLN A 172 10.85 12.78 5.58
N PHE A 173 9.66 12.39 6.03
CA PHE A 173 8.40 12.46 5.30
C PHE A 173 7.42 13.41 6.02
N PRO A 174 7.72 14.71 6.18
CA PRO A 174 6.78 15.65 6.78
C PRO A 174 5.47 15.69 5.98
N VAL A 175 4.34 15.60 6.70
CA VAL A 175 3.01 15.84 6.13
C VAL A 175 2.91 17.29 5.68
N GLY A 176 2.30 17.53 4.52
CA GLY A 176 2.11 18.87 3.95
C GLY A 176 3.35 19.48 3.29
N ASP A 177 4.53 18.89 3.48
CA ASP A 177 5.79 19.38 2.94
C ASP A 177 6.50 18.35 2.05
N ARG A 178 7.44 18.81 1.23
CA ARG A 178 8.27 17.92 0.42
C ARG A 178 9.18 17.06 1.31
N PRO A 179 9.36 15.74 1.05
CA PRO A 179 10.33 14.92 1.79
C PRO A 179 11.74 15.52 1.80
N THR A 180 12.44 15.40 2.93
CA THR A 180 13.59 16.27 3.22
C THR A 180 14.90 15.78 2.57
N SER A 181 15.14 14.48 2.43
CA SER A 181 16.30 13.96 1.67
C SER A 181 15.96 13.53 0.25
N ARG A 182 17.01 13.34 -0.56
CA ARG A 182 16.88 12.77 -1.90
C ARG A 182 16.29 11.36 -1.86
N GLN A 183 16.63 10.55 -0.85
CA GLN A 183 16.12 9.18 -0.72
C GLN A 183 14.64 9.16 -0.37
N ALA A 184 14.22 9.93 0.65
CA ALA A 184 12.82 10.05 1.02
C ALA A 184 11.96 10.58 -0.14
N ARG A 185 12.48 11.52 -0.93
CA ARG A 185 11.81 12.00 -2.14
C ARG A 185 11.68 10.92 -3.21
N ALA A 186 12.71 10.12 -3.43
CA ALA A 186 12.65 9.05 -4.41
C ALA A 186 11.60 8.00 -4.00
N ILE A 187 11.58 7.57 -2.74
CA ILE A 187 10.57 6.65 -2.20
C ILE A 187 9.17 7.24 -2.38
N TRP A 188 8.97 8.51 -1.98
CA TRP A 188 7.68 9.18 -2.17
C TRP A 188 7.25 9.25 -3.65
N SER A 189 8.20 9.46 -4.57
CA SER A 189 7.94 9.42 -6.00
C SER A 189 7.52 8.04 -6.50
N VAL A 190 7.91 6.94 -5.86
CA VAL A 190 7.38 5.60 -6.18
C VAL A 190 5.89 5.54 -5.87
N LEU A 191 5.50 5.95 -4.65
CA LEU A 191 4.10 5.91 -4.21
C LEU A 191 3.21 6.76 -5.13
N VAL A 192 3.66 7.98 -5.48
CA VAL A 192 2.91 8.87 -6.37
C VAL A 192 2.89 8.35 -7.81
N ARG A 193 4.00 7.79 -8.31
CA ARG A 193 4.09 7.27 -9.69
C ARG A 193 3.14 6.10 -9.92
N HIS A 194 2.99 5.24 -8.92
CA HIS A 194 2.18 4.02 -9.02
C HIS A 194 0.77 4.17 -8.48
N ASP A 195 0.37 5.40 -8.09
CA ASP A 195 -0.97 5.69 -7.55
C ASP A 195 -1.33 4.76 -6.38
N ALA A 196 -0.50 4.77 -5.34
CA ALA A 196 -0.59 3.82 -4.23
C ALA A 196 -1.88 4.00 -3.40
N ASP A 197 -2.72 2.97 -3.34
CA ASP A 197 -3.93 2.91 -2.49
C ASP A 197 -3.60 2.40 -1.06
N VAL A 198 -2.60 1.53 -0.96
CA VAL A 198 -2.20 0.89 0.31
C VAL A 198 -0.69 0.87 0.45
N VAL A 199 -0.18 1.24 1.63
CA VAL A 199 1.27 1.20 1.93
C VAL A 199 1.55 0.34 3.17
N VAL A 200 2.50 -0.60 3.06
CA VAL A 200 2.96 -1.42 4.19
C VAL A 200 4.44 -1.15 4.44
N ASP A 201 4.76 -0.58 5.61
CA ASP A 201 6.11 -0.20 6.04
C ASP A 201 6.62 -1.22 7.09
N LEU A 202 7.68 -1.95 6.77
CA LEU A 202 8.14 -3.11 7.54
C LEU A 202 9.31 -2.78 8.47
N HIS A 203 9.12 -2.99 9.78
CA HIS A 203 10.05 -2.60 10.84
C HIS A 203 10.30 -3.72 11.87
N SER A 204 11.24 -3.49 12.77
CA SER A 204 11.40 -4.30 13.98
C SER A 204 11.86 -3.48 15.18
N SER A 205 11.25 -3.69 16.34
CA SER A 205 11.57 -2.98 17.57
C SER A 205 12.30 -3.85 18.60
N ASP A 206 13.17 -3.26 19.40
CA ASP A 206 13.88 -3.99 20.47
C ASP A 206 12.94 -4.43 21.62
N GLY A 207 11.82 -3.73 21.81
CA GLY A 207 10.81 -4.04 22.82
C GLY A 207 9.48 -4.51 22.24
N ILE A 208 8.45 -4.54 23.08
CA ILE A 208 7.10 -5.03 22.80
C ILE A 208 6.06 -3.97 23.20
N TYR A 209 5.11 -3.72 22.30
CA TYR A 209 4.05 -2.75 22.47
C TYR A 209 3.15 -3.05 23.66
N GLY A 210 3.02 -2.06 24.57
CA GLY A 210 2.24 -2.18 25.79
C GLY A 210 2.83 -3.16 26.81
N VAL A 211 4.14 -3.41 26.76
CA VAL A 211 4.86 -4.25 27.74
C VAL A 211 6.07 -3.54 28.32
N ASP A 212 6.98 -3.03 27.49
CA ASP A 212 8.28 -2.50 27.95
C ASP A 212 8.69 -1.17 27.26
N GLY A 213 7.70 -0.45 26.72
CA GLY A 213 7.92 0.84 26.04
C GLY A 213 8.39 0.72 24.59
N GLY A 214 8.69 -0.49 24.10
CA GLY A 214 8.92 -0.73 22.68
C GLY A 214 7.63 -0.73 21.85
N VAL A 215 7.78 -0.87 20.53
CA VAL A 215 6.66 -0.90 19.57
C VAL A 215 6.52 -2.24 18.85
N GLY A 216 7.33 -3.24 19.21
CA GLY A 216 7.33 -4.56 18.59
C GLY A 216 6.10 -5.41 18.89
N GLN A 217 5.88 -6.45 18.10
CA GLN A 217 4.66 -7.27 18.09
C GLN A 217 3.40 -6.41 17.97
N ALA A 218 3.40 -5.49 17.01
CA ALA A 218 2.22 -4.68 16.74
C ALA A 218 2.07 -4.34 15.26
N VAL A 219 0.83 -4.11 14.86
CA VAL A 219 0.48 -3.48 13.57
C VAL A 219 -0.13 -2.13 13.87
N PHE A 220 0.44 -1.06 13.32
CA PHE A 220 -0.07 0.30 13.45
C PHE A 220 -0.75 0.69 12.13
N PRO A 221 -2.09 0.63 12.05
CA PRO A 221 -2.83 1.13 10.90
C PRO A 221 -2.92 2.66 10.92
N THR A 222 -3.17 3.30 9.77
CA THR A 222 -3.63 4.68 9.71
C THR A 222 -5.11 4.80 10.10
N VAL A 223 -5.60 6.03 10.28
CA VAL A 223 -7.03 6.32 10.51
C VAL A 223 -7.88 6.33 9.23
N THR A 224 -7.30 5.98 8.09
CA THR A 224 -7.91 6.07 6.75
C THR A 224 -8.48 4.73 6.31
N GLY A 225 -9.55 4.76 5.50
CA GLY A 225 -10.19 3.57 4.94
C GLY A 225 -10.52 2.50 5.98
N ASP A 226 -10.40 1.24 5.56
CA ASP A 226 -10.60 0.06 6.41
C ASP A 226 -9.31 -0.41 7.12
N ALA A 227 -8.34 0.50 7.30
CA ALA A 227 -7.03 0.16 7.84
C ALA A 227 -7.12 -0.52 9.21
N VAL A 228 -7.92 0.04 10.12
CA VAL A 228 -8.10 -0.49 11.48
C VAL A 228 -8.70 -1.91 11.48
N PRO A 229 -9.90 -2.17 10.90
CA PRO A 229 -10.49 -3.50 10.91
C PRO A 229 -9.64 -4.53 10.14
N HIS A 230 -8.95 -4.12 9.07
CA HIS A 230 -8.03 -5.02 8.36
C HIS A 230 -6.82 -5.39 9.22
N ALA A 231 -6.22 -4.44 9.95
CA ALA A 231 -5.12 -4.74 10.87
C ALA A 231 -5.56 -5.72 11.96
N GLU A 232 -6.73 -5.49 12.58
CA GLU A 232 -7.25 -6.38 13.63
C GLU A 232 -7.51 -7.80 13.11
N THR A 233 -8.05 -7.92 11.89
CA THR A 233 -8.28 -9.22 11.24
C THR A 233 -6.97 -9.93 10.90
N ALA A 234 -5.98 -9.22 10.34
CA ALA A 234 -4.66 -9.77 10.04
C ALA A 234 -3.94 -10.24 11.31
N ILE A 235 -3.97 -9.42 12.37
CA ILE A 235 -3.42 -9.76 13.69
C ILE A 235 -4.04 -11.04 14.24
N ALA A 236 -5.37 -11.15 14.22
CA ALA A 236 -6.06 -12.31 14.74
C ALA A 236 -5.65 -13.60 14.01
N ARG A 237 -5.55 -13.55 12.67
CA ARG A 237 -5.15 -14.69 11.84
C ARG A 237 -3.72 -15.13 12.09
N VAL A 238 -2.78 -14.18 12.13
CA VAL A 238 -1.35 -14.50 12.39
C VAL A 238 -1.16 -15.01 13.81
N ASN A 239 -1.85 -14.43 14.79
CA ASN A 239 -1.79 -14.93 16.17
C ASN A 239 -2.32 -16.36 16.28
N ASP A 240 -3.41 -16.70 15.58
CA ASP A 240 -3.96 -18.06 15.55
C ASP A 240 -3.01 -19.04 14.84
N GLU A 241 -2.55 -18.70 13.63
CA GLU A 241 -1.64 -19.52 12.81
C GLU A 241 -0.39 -19.93 13.60
N TYR A 242 0.22 -18.98 14.30
CA TYR A 242 1.46 -19.19 15.04
C TYR A 242 1.26 -19.47 16.53
N ARG A 243 0.01 -19.59 16.99
CA ARG A 243 -0.35 -19.76 18.41
C ARG A 243 0.35 -18.73 19.31
N LEU A 244 0.37 -17.47 18.88
CA LEU A 244 1.02 -16.38 19.61
C LEU A 244 0.10 -15.87 20.71
N ASP A 245 0.62 -15.89 21.94
CA ASP A 245 -0.10 -15.50 23.14
C ASP A 245 0.70 -14.52 24.00
N GLY A 246 0.02 -13.95 24.99
CA GLY A 246 0.62 -13.06 25.99
C GLY A 246 1.43 -11.91 25.33
N PRO A 247 2.65 -11.63 25.82
CA PRO A 247 3.52 -10.61 25.23
C PRO A 247 3.98 -10.89 23.79
N ARG A 248 3.85 -12.12 23.28
CA ARG A 248 4.27 -12.47 21.92
C ARG A 248 3.15 -12.32 20.89
N SER A 249 1.90 -12.22 21.33
CA SER A 249 0.78 -11.89 20.43
C SER A 249 0.99 -10.53 19.77
N PHE A 250 0.73 -10.46 18.46
CA PHE A 250 0.58 -9.16 17.80
C PHE A 250 -0.60 -8.40 18.41
N ARG A 251 -0.44 -7.10 18.56
CA ARG A 251 -1.48 -6.18 19.02
C ARG A 251 -1.73 -5.10 17.99
N ARG A 252 -2.94 -4.53 17.99
CA ARG A 252 -3.18 -3.30 17.23
C ARG A 252 -2.53 -2.14 17.98
N GLY A 253 -1.54 -1.52 17.37
CA GLY A 253 -0.98 -0.25 17.81
C GLY A 253 -1.97 0.91 17.60
N ASN A 254 -1.68 2.09 18.15
CA ASN A 254 -2.55 3.26 17.94
C ASN A 254 -2.71 3.58 16.45
N ALA A 255 -3.93 3.97 16.06
CA ALA A 255 -4.19 4.39 14.69
C ALA A 255 -3.45 5.70 14.40
N MET A 256 -2.64 5.71 13.34
CA MET A 256 -1.78 6.84 12.99
C MET A 256 -2.60 7.94 12.32
N GLY A 257 -2.55 9.13 12.90
CA GLY A 257 -3.19 10.32 12.36
C GLY A 257 -2.48 10.92 11.15
N ARG A 258 -3.01 12.05 10.70
CA ARG A 258 -2.61 12.76 9.47
C ARG A 258 -1.60 13.89 9.73
N SER A 259 -0.74 13.71 10.72
CA SER A 259 0.29 14.68 11.08
C SER A 259 1.55 13.96 11.53
N GLY A 260 2.70 14.61 11.39
CA GLY A 260 4.01 14.05 11.73
C GLY A 260 4.91 13.88 10.51
N ARG A 261 5.92 13.02 10.64
CA ARG A 261 7.05 12.98 9.70
C ARG A 261 7.44 11.57 9.20
N SER A 262 6.64 10.55 9.51
CA SER A 262 6.84 9.18 9.03
C SER A 262 6.16 8.93 7.69
N LEU A 263 6.67 7.96 6.93
CA LEU A 263 6.12 7.60 5.62
C LEU A 263 4.61 7.35 5.71
N THR A 264 4.18 6.51 6.64
CA THR A 264 2.76 6.16 6.84
C THR A 264 1.87 7.34 7.21
N ARG A 265 2.36 8.28 8.03
CA ARG A 265 1.64 9.52 8.36
C ARG A 265 1.53 10.44 7.16
N LYS A 266 2.57 10.50 6.32
CA LYS A 266 2.54 11.23 5.06
C LYS A 266 1.55 10.65 4.07
N VAL A 267 1.45 9.33 3.97
CA VAL A 267 0.42 8.65 3.15
C VAL A 267 -0.98 9.06 3.62
N ALA A 268 -1.27 8.95 4.92
CA ALA A 268 -2.58 9.35 5.45
C ALA A 268 -2.87 10.86 5.30
N GLY A 269 -1.84 11.71 5.48
CA GLY A 269 -1.98 13.16 5.46
C GLY A 269 -2.12 13.74 4.04
N ASP A 270 -1.26 13.32 3.12
CA ASP A 270 -1.14 13.93 1.80
C ASP A 270 -1.92 13.18 0.72
N LEU A 271 -2.03 11.85 0.83
CA LEU A 271 -2.74 11.03 -0.15
C LEU A 271 -4.16 10.69 0.31
N ASN A 272 -4.45 10.77 1.62
CA ASN A 272 -5.70 10.26 2.21
C ASN A 272 -5.84 8.73 2.11
N GLU A 273 -4.73 8.03 1.89
CA GLU A 273 -4.73 6.59 1.63
C GLU A 273 -4.36 5.74 2.84
N THR A 274 -4.56 4.43 2.73
CA THR A 274 -4.35 3.45 3.81
C THR A 274 -2.86 3.13 3.97
N ALA A 275 -2.37 3.10 5.21
CA ALA A 275 -1.03 2.58 5.48
C ALA A 275 -0.92 1.80 6.79
N TYR A 276 0.10 0.96 6.87
CA TYR A 276 0.42 0.12 8.02
C TYR A 276 1.90 0.21 8.34
N ILE A 277 2.24 0.27 9.64
CA ILE A 277 3.56 -0.18 10.11
C ILE A 277 3.40 -1.58 10.67
N VAL A 278 4.21 -2.52 10.21
CA VAL A 278 4.32 -3.87 10.80
C VAL A 278 5.60 -3.93 11.63
N GLU A 279 5.45 -4.13 12.93
CA GLU A 279 6.55 -4.16 13.89
C GLU A 279 6.67 -5.55 14.50
N THR A 280 7.76 -6.25 14.21
CA THR A 280 8.13 -7.46 14.97
C THR A 280 9.07 -7.11 16.12
N THR A 281 9.00 -7.85 17.23
CA THR A 281 9.98 -7.64 18.32
C THR A 281 11.27 -8.37 18.05
N LYS A 282 12.43 -7.78 18.37
CA LYS A 282 13.75 -8.45 18.41
C LYS A 282 13.96 -9.20 19.72
N ARG A 283 13.13 -8.92 20.74
CA ARG A 283 13.23 -9.53 22.05
C ARG A 283 12.92 -11.01 21.97
N ASN A 284 13.93 -11.85 22.23
CA ASN A 284 13.80 -13.31 22.23
C ASN A 284 13.25 -13.88 20.91
N THR A 285 13.56 -13.26 19.77
CA THR A 285 13.19 -13.75 18.44
C THR A 285 14.41 -13.89 17.54
N THR A 286 14.40 -14.91 16.69
CA THR A 286 15.40 -15.01 15.63
C THR A 286 15.04 -14.08 14.48
N ARG A 287 16.01 -13.75 13.62
CA ARG A 287 15.71 -13.02 12.37
C ARG A 287 14.73 -13.81 11.49
N ARG A 288 14.87 -15.13 11.41
CA ARG A 288 13.97 -16.01 10.64
C ARG A 288 12.53 -15.87 11.13
N THR A 289 12.30 -15.97 12.44
CA THR A 289 10.97 -15.79 13.04
C THR A 289 10.38 -14.42 12.71
N ARG A 290 11.18 -13.36 12.77
CA ARG A 290 10.72 -12.01 12.42
C ARG A 290 10.37 -11.87 10.95
N VAL A 291 11.17 -12.43 10.04
CA VAL A 291 10.84 -12.46 8.60
C VAL A 291 9.52 -13.19 8.39
N GLU A 292 9.40 -14.40 8.93
CA GLU A 292 8.20 -15.23 8.81
C GLU A 292 6.93 -14.50 9.27
N TRP A 293 6.95 -13.93 10.47
CA TRP A 293 5.81 -13.19 11.01
C TRP A 293 5.51 -11.89 10.24
N THR A 294 6.54 -11.14 9.85
CA THR A 294 6.38 -9.90 9.07
C THR A 294 5.73 -10.20 7.73
N THR A 295 6.21 -11.24 7.05
CA THR A 295 5.67 -11.72 5.79
C THR A 295 4.22 -12.23 5.97
N SER A 296 3.89 -12.96 7.04
CA SER A 296 2.51 -13.44 7.28
C SER A 296 1.53 -12.29 7.52
N VAL A 297 1.91 -11.29 8.32
CA VAL A 297 1.06 -10.09 8.52
C VAL A 297 0.87 -9.36 7.19
N THR A 298 1.93 -9.20 6.40
CA THR A 298 1.87 -8.54 5.10
C THR A 298 0.95 -9.30 4.14
N TRP A 299 1.05 -10.63 4.08
CA TRP A 299 0.15 -11.47 3.28
C TRP A 299 -1.31 -11.23 3.65
N GLU A 300 -1.64 -11.26 4.93
CA GLU A 300 -3.01 -11.04 5.39
C GLU A 300 -3.52 -9.64 5.07
N VAL A 301 -2.67 -8.61 5.18
CA VAL A 301 -3.03 -7.25 4.77
C VAL A 301 -3.33 -7.19 3.27
N LEU A 302 -2.44 -7.71 2.41
CA LEU A 302 -2.67 -7.73 0.95
C LEU A 302 -3.92 -8.54 0.58
N ARG A 303 -4.17 -9.65 1.28
CA ARG A 303 -5.35 -10.51 1.08
C ARG A 303 -6.64 -9.79 1.43
N LEU A 304 -6.65 -9.02 2.53
CA LEU A 304 -7.81 -8.23 2.95
C LEU A 304 -8.10 -7.05 2.01
N HIS A 305 -7.06 -6.54 1.32
CA HIS A 305 -7.22 -5.57 0.23
C HIS A 305 -7.50 -6.21 -1.14
N GLY A 306 -7.63 -7.54 -1.22
CA GLY A 306 -8.00 -8.25 -2.44
C GLY A 306 -6.91 -8.33 -3.51
N VAL A 307 -5.65 -8.13 -3.14
CA VAL A 307 -4.50 -8.12 -4.07
C VAL A 307 -3.93 -9.52 -4.28
N VAL A 308 -3.95 -10.33 -3.23
CA VAL A 308 -3.54 -11.73 -3.23
C VAL A 308 -4.66 -12.62 -2.68
N SER A 309 -4.62 -13.91 -2.99
CA SER A 309 -5.56 -14.90 -2.46
C SER A 309 -4.89 -16.26 -2.29
N GLY A 310 -5.62 -17.19 -1.67
CA GLY A 310 -5.13 -18.55 -1.44
C GLY A 310 -4.11 -18.63 -0.29
N GLU A 311 -3.26 -19.64 -0.38
CA GLU A 311 -2.18 -19.87 0.58
C GLU A 311 -0.99 -18.96 0.26
N ARG A 312 -0.35 -18.45 1.32
CA ARG A 312 0.88 -17.68 1.19
C ARG A 312 1.97 -18.56 0.55
N PRO A 313 2.73 -18.06 -0.45
CA PRO A 313 3.87 -18.78 -0.99
C PRO A 313 4.88 -19.18 0.09
N ALA A 314 5.54 -20.32 -0.11
CA ALA A 314 6.70 -20.66 0.71
C ALA A 314 7.81 -19.64 0.46
N PRO A 315 8.59 -19.25 1.49
CA PRO A 315 9.71 -18.35 1.31
C PRO A 315 10.76 -18.96 0.38
N GLU A 316 11.30 -18.14 -0.54
CA GLU A 316 12.41 -18.52 -1.44
C GLU A 316 13.77 -18.67 -0.71
#